data_AF-A0A1P8WB39-F1
#
_entry.id   AF-A0A1P8WB39-F1
#
_cell.length_a   1.000
_cell.length_b   1.000
_cell.length_c   1.000
_cell.angle_alpha   90.00
_cell.angle_beta   90.00
_cell.angle_gamma   90.00
#
_symmetry.space_group_name_H-M   'P 1'
#
loop_
_entity.id
_entity.type
_entity.pdbx_description
1 polymer ?
#
loop_
_entity_poly.entity_id
_entity_poly.type
_entity_poly.pdbx_seq_one_letter_code
_entity_poly.pdbx_strand_id
1 'polypeptide(L)'
;MRYAICSFVLWSALFPIKIQADENAPQSSSYSSQSSSESWEISSSYTNIVGFGARPEGYGFLSYRVVWRPVAVDPLGRTAKVTGALQVKKEDTFVPVDWFQGISIYVAKMADDNPDWSTGMDQQDTTYQTCTLQRNGDFSVELDLRETNWDVEQGGKFQVAVAWAKHRKIVDDTELVIWQSNTPTVRNSEMVLTFPPRPPLAEQLDLIYKASSWPDATSVELIRAVNSLQRGGKKEAIRWLRKYARLTEGDDQTQQVIAWIVQVLFEPAQPGTRHPFPWTWHQPIVSASDDKDKWPRDPIAIVHDVPFMVGPIAVSMGPSPGPADHISWAQRHAVIRTRPLHPTLNPMEAADNLLRSRRFKRAEIAEGQWPQMRASICNQALIAIGDSQPIDSRTQQTMIADWQLRMKEVARRNLKWDAERQDFVSLSPDEP
;
A
#
# COMPACT_ATOMS: atom_id res chain seq x y z
N MET A 1 -3.54 38.32 5.75
CA MET A 1 -3.43 36.90 5.36
C MET A 1 -2.33 36.27 6.20
N ARG A 2 -2.68 35.65 7.33
CA ARG A 2 -1.72 35.05 8.28
C ARG A 2 -1.92 33.54 8.24
N TYR A 3 -0.91 32.80 7.81
CA TYR A 3 -0.89 31.34 7.87
C TYR A 3 -0.59 30.91 9.31
N ALA A 4 -1.47 30.10 9.89
CA ALA A 4 -1.23 29.41 11.15
C ALA A 4 -0.36 28.18 10.87
N ILE A 5 0.78 28.11 11.56
CA ILE A 5 1.71 26.97 11.55
C ILE A 5 1.20 25.98 12.61
N CYS A 6 0.74 24.81 12.18
CA CYS A 6 0.50 23.66 13.07
C CYS A 6 1.83 22.97 13.35
N SER A 7 2.33 23.10 14.57
CA SER A 7 3.49 22.34 15.06
C SER A 7 3.03 20.96 15.53
N PHE A 8 3.48 19.90 14.83
CA PHE A 8 3.44 18.53 15.34
C PHE A 8 4.62 18.34 16.30
N VAL A 9 4.34 18.01 17.56
CA VAL A 9 5.35 17.54 18.52
C VAL A 9 5.16 16.04 18.69
N LEU A 10 6.04 15.23 18.09
CA LEU A 10 6.15 13.81 18.41
C LEU A 10 6.98 13.65 19.70
N TRP A 11 6.40 13.00 20.70
CA TRP A 11 7.12 12.52 21.88
C TRP A 11 7.24 11.00 21.79
N SER A 12 8.44 10.51 21.53
CA SER A 12 8.76 9.08 21.51
C SER A 12 9.20 8.66 22.91
N ALA A 13 8.35 7.96 23.65
CA ALA A 13 8.74 7.29 24.89
C ALA A 13 9.28 5.88 24.54
N LEU A 14 10.57 5.66 24.80
CA LEU A 14 11.23 4.35 24.74
C LEU A 14 10.87 3.55 26.00
N PHE A 15 10.24 2.39 25.85
CA PHE A 15 10.17 1.37 26.90
C PHE A 15 11.11 0.20 26.54
N PRO A 16 11.93 -0.30 27.48
CA PRO A 16 12.73 -1.50 27.25
C PRO A 16 11.89 -2.76 27.47
N ILE A 17 11.78 -3.59 26.44
CA ILE A 17 11.23 -4.95 26.55
C ILE A 17 12.34 -5.89 27.05
N LYS A 18 12.18 -6.45 28.25
CA LYS A 18 12.95 -7.60 28.72
C LYS A 18 12.30 -8.87 28.17
N ILE A 19 13.03 -9.62 27.35
CA ILE A 19 12.64 -10.98 26.94
C ILE A 19 13.32 -11.94 27.93
N GLN A 20 12.53 -12.68 28.67
CA GLN A 20 12.98 -13.79 29.50
C GLN A 20 12.49 -15.08 28.83
N ALA A 21 13.43 -15.91 28.39
CA ALA A 21 13.13 -17.21 27.79
C ALA A 21 12.88 -18.22 28.90
N ASP A 22 11.77 -18.96 28.81
CA ASP A 22 11.51 -20.11 29.65
C ASP A 22 11.31 -21.34 28.74
N GLU A 23 12.18 -22.31 28.91
CA GLU A 23 12.12 -23.63 28.27
C GLU A 23 11.21 -24.52 29.11
N ASN A 24 10.14 -25.08 28.54
CA ASN A 24 9.64 -26.45 28.78
C ASN A 24 8.36 -26.75 27.96
N ALA A 25 8.32 -27.93 27.33
CA ALA A 25 7.21 -28.49 26.55
C ALA A 25 6.44 -29.58 27.37
N PRO A 26 5.42 -30.27 26.82
CA PRO A 26 4.20 -29.81 26.17
C PRO A 26 2.94 -30.32 26.90
N GLN A 27 1.84 -29.57 26.91
CA GLN A 27 0.51 -30.10 27.25
C GLN A 27 -0.54 -29.61 26.25
N SER A 28 -1.40 -30.54 25.86
CA SER A 28 -2.51 -30.37 24.92
C SER A 28 -3.49 -29.29 25.37
N SER A 29 -3.75 -28.31 24.51
CA SER A 29 -4.82 -27.34 24.69
C SER A 29 -5.74 -27.31 23.47
N SER A 30 -7.03 -27.42 23.74
CA SER A 30 -8.11 -27.01 22.86
C SER A 30 -7.95 -25.54 22.51
N TYR A 31 -7.86 -25.22 21.22
CA TYR A 31 -7.87 -23.84 20.72
C TYR A 31 -9.24 -23.22 20.97
N SER A 32 -9.38 -22.47 22.07
CA SER A 32 -10.36 -21.38 22.15
C SER A 32 -9.60 -20.12 21.74
N SER A 33 -9.90 -19.60 20.56
CA SER A 33 -9.36 -18.33 20.05
C SER A 33 -9.97 -17.17 20.84
N GLN A 34 -9.55 -16.96 22.08
CA GLN A 34 -9.73 -15.70 22.78
C GLN A 34 -8.65 -14.73 22.29
N SER A 35 -8.80 -14.27 21.05
CA SER A 35 -8.18 -13.02 20.63
C SER A 35 -8.99 -11.91 21.31
N SER A 36 -8.48 -11.37 22.41
CA SER A 36 -9.04 -10.14 22.95
C SER A 36 -8.80 -9.06 21.91
N SER A 37 -9.85 -8.59 21.25
CA SER A 37 -9.82 -7.39 20.42
C SER A 37 -9.10 -6.29 21.21
N GLU A 38 -7.91 -5.87 20.76
CA GLU A 38 -7.15 -4.85 21.47
C GLU A 38 -7.98 -3.56 21.47
N SER A 39 -8.42 -3.13 22.65
CA SER A 39 -9.14 -1.87 22.77
C SER A 39 -8.18 -0.71 22.53
N TRP A 40 -8.46 0.14 21.55
CA TRP A 40 -7.73 1.39 21.34
C TRP A 40 -8.50 2.60 21.84
N GLU A 41 -7.72 3.64 22.15
CA GLU A 41 -8.16 5.00 22.48
C GLU A 41 -7.27 6.00 21.74
N ILE A 42 -7.88 6.96 21.05
CA ILE A 42 -7.20 8.06 20.37
C ILE A 42 -7.80 9.36 20.92
N SER A 43 -6.98 10.38 21.13
CA SER A 43 -7.48 11.69 21.56
C SER A 43 -6.85 12.84 20.80
N SER A 44 -7.58 13.95 20.67
CA SER A 44 -7.09 15.18 20.04
C SER A 44 -7.73 16.40 20.69
N SER A 45 -6.91 17.43 20.91
CA SER A 45 -7.34 18.70 21.50
C SER A 45 -7.70 19.70 20.41
N TYR A 46 -8.85 20.35 20.53
CA TYR A 46 -9.33 21.37 19.60
C TYR A 46 -9.51 22.68 20.35
N THR A 47 -8.87 23.73 19.84
CA THR A 47 -9.01 25.09 20.36
C THR A 47 -9.96 25.89 19.48
N ASN A 48 -10.62 26.90 20.08
CA ASN A 48 -11.43 27.87 19.34
C ASN A 48 -12.60 27.23 18.58
N ILE A 49 -13.41 26.42 19.29
CA ILE A 49 -14.69 25.89 18.78
C ILE A 49 -15.79 26.98 18.71
N VAL A 50 -15.39 28.25 18.61
CA VAL A 50 -16.29 29.40 18.53
C VAL A 50 -17.24 29.21 17.36
N GLY A 51 -18.52 29.48 17.60
CA GLY A 51 -19.59 29.41 16.59
C GLY A 51 -20.24 28.03 16.42
N PHE A 52 -19.82 27.02 17.18
CA PHE A 52 -20.67 25.85 17.43
C PHE A 52 -21.72 26.17 18.51
N GLY A 53 -22.89 25.55 18.41
CA GLY A 53 -23.94 25.61 19.43
C GLY A 53 -23.50 24.98 20.74
N ALA A 54 -24.18 25.34 21.84
CA ALA A 54 -23.96 24.67 23.12
C ALA A 54 -24.40 23.20 23.01
N ARG A 55 -23.55 22.27 23.43
CA ARG A 55 -23.92 20.85 23.48
C ARG A 55 -25.09 20.69 24.48
N PRO A 56 -26.20 20.06 24.08
CA PRO A 56 -27.33 19.86 24.98
C PRO A 56 -26.94 18.92 26.14
N GLU A 57 -27.38 19.26 27.36
CA GLU A 57 -27.27 18.38 28.51
C GLU A 57 -28.13 17.13 28.30
N GLY A 58 -27.63 15.94 28.65
CA GLY A 58 -28.41 14.70 28.53
C GLY A 58 -28.63 14.20 27.09
N TYR A 59 -27.74 14.54 26.15
CA TYR A 59 -27.86 14.19 24.74
C TYR A 59 -28.02 12.68 24.45
N GLY A 60 -27.64 11.80 25.38
CA GLY A 60 -27.84 10.34 25.27
C GLY A 60 -29.29 9.90 25.06
N PHE A 61 -30.28 10.76 25.32
CA PHE A 61 -31.71 10.47 25.12
C PHE A 61 -32.30 11.04 23.82
N LEU A 62 -31.51 11.81 23.06
CA LEU A 62 -32.01 12.41 21.82
C LEU A 62 -32.12 11.34 20.74
N SER A 63 -33.14 11.46 19.90
CA SER A 63 -33.27 10.63 18.70
C SER A 63 -32.38 11.22 17.61
N TYR A 64 -31.43 10.43 17.12
CA TYR A 64 -30.54 10.82 16.04
C TYR A 64 -30.93 10.14 14.73
N ARG A 65 -30.49 10.75 13.64
CA ARG A 65 -30.49 10.14 12.31
C ARG A 65 -29.22 10.54 11.59
N VAL A 66 -28.63 9.58 10.88
CA VAL A 66 -27.59 9.85 9.90
C VAL A 66 -28.20 9.90 8.51
N VAL A 67 -27.91 10.95 7.77
CA VAL A 67 -28.25 11.08 6.35
C VAL A 67 -26.98 10.83 5.55
N TRP A 68 -26.76 9.58 5.18
CA TRP A 68 -25.62 9.17 4.36
C TRP A 68 -25.76 9.68 2.92
N ARG A 69 -24.64 10.03 2.31
CA ARG A 69 -24.55 10.41 0.89
C ARG A 69 -23.87 9.30 0.07
N PRO A 70 -23.99 9.31 -1.26
CA PRO A 70 -23.28 8.35 -2.11
C PRO A 70 -21.76 8.37 -1.84
N VAL A 71 -21.18 7.19 -1.74
CA VAL A 71 -19.73 7.01 -1.57
C VAL A 71 -19.03 7.36 -2.89
N ALA A 72 -17.96 8.13 -2.81
CA ALA A 72 -17.10 8.43 -3.95
C ALA A 72 -15.76 7.70 -3.78
N VAL A 73 -15.32 6.98 -4.80
CA VAL A 73 -14.04 6.27 -4.79
C VAL A 73 -13.02 7.07 -5.60
N ASP A 74 -11.77 7.12 -5.15
CA ASP A 74 -10.70 7.80 -5.88
C ASP A 74 -10.43 7.10 -7.24
N PRO A 75 -9.78 7.76 -8.21
CA PRO A 75 -9.56 7.16 -9.52
C PRO A 75 -8.79 5.84 -9.50
N LEU A 76 -8.00 5.58 -8.45
CA LEU A 76 -7.19 4.37 -8.33
C LEU A 76 -7.89 3.26 -7.54
N GLY A 77 -9.04 3.52 -6.92
CA GLY A 77 -9.70 2.55 -6.04
C GLY A 77 -8.97 2.32 -4.72
N ARG A 78 -8.14 3.25 -4.27
CA ARG A 78 -7.44 3.10 -2.98
C ARG A 78 -8.24 3.65 -1.84
N THR A 79 -8.95 4.75 -2.07
CA THR A 79 -9.71 5.40 -1.01
C THR A 79 -11.17 5.61 -1.38
N ALA A 80 -12.02 5.53 -0.37
CA ALA A 80 -13.43 5.89 -0.47
C ALA A 80 -13.72 7.09 0.42
N LYS A 81 -14.26 8.14 -0.17
CA LYS A 81 -14.80 9.29 0.54
C LYS A 81 -16.23 8.97 0.99
N VAL A 82 -16.38 8.76 2.29
CA VAL A 82 -17.69 8.55 2.93
C VAL A 82 -18.13 9.85 3.58
N THR A 83 -19.34 10.30 3.22
CA THR A 83 -19.89 11.56 3.70
C THR A 83 -21.34 11.40 4.15
N GLY A 84 -21.76 12.28 5.05
CA GLY A 84 -23.12 12.31 5.54
C GLY A 84 -23.39 13.56 6.38
N ALA A 85 -24.61 13.63 6.90
CA ALA A 85 -25.03 14.65 7.84
C ALA A 85 -25.67 14.00 9.05
N LEU A 86 -25.26 14.43 10.25
CA LEU A 86 -25.84 13.99 11.50
C LEU A 86 -26.92 14.97 11.93
N GLN A 87 -28.10 14.44 12.20
CA GLN A 87 -29.26 15.22 12.60
C GLN A 87 -29.80 14.72 13.93
N VAL A 88 -30.36 15.64 14.69
CA VAL A 88 -31.01 15.39 15.96
C VAL A 88 -32.49 15.76 15.86
N LYS A 89 -33.36 14.94 16.43
CA LYS A 89 -34.79 15.23 16.49
C LYS A 89 -35.03 16.35 17.49
N LYS A 90 -35.61 17.46 17.02
CA LYS A 90 -36.10 18.58 17.82
C LYS A 90 -37.58 18.75 17.50
N GLU A 91 -38.41 18.54 18.52
CA GLU A 91 -39.87 18.46 18.35
C GLU A 91 -40.21 17.39 17.30
N ASP A 92 -40.89 17.75 16.20
CA ASP A 92 -41.29 16.85 15.13
C ASP A 92 -40.38 16.93 13.88
N THR A 93 -39.24 17.62 13.98
CA THR A 93 -38.31 17.80 12.86
C THR A 93 -36.91 17.31 13.19
N PHE A 94 -36.17 16.89 12.16
CA PHE A 94 -34.74 16.62 12.29
C PHE A 94 -33.97 17.86 11.87
N VAL A 95 -33.18 18.41 12.80
CA VAL A 95 -32.29 19.54 12.56
C VAL A 95 -30.84 19.06 12.60
N PRO A 96 -29.92 19.68 11.84
CA PRO A 96 -28.52 19.30 11.91
C PRO A 96 -27.93 19.47 13.31
N VAL A 97 -26.99 18.61 13.66
CA VAL A 97 -26.17 18.78 14.86
C VAL A 97 -25.24 19.98 14.66
N ASP A 98 -25.45 21.03 15.45
CA ASP A 98 -24.74 22.31 15.31
C ASP A 98 -23.71 22.57 16.43
N TRP A 99 -23.57 21.65 17.39
CA TRP A 99 -22.54 21.69 18.43
C TRP A 99 -21.29 20.91 18.02
N PHE A 100 -20.15 21.26 18.63
CA PHE A 100 -18.87 20.60 18.33
C PHE A 100 -18.91 19.15 18.80
N GLN A 101 -18.60 18.20 17.92
CA GLN A 101 -18.70 16.78 18.23
C GLN A 101 -17.74 15.96 17.37
N GLY A 102 -16.93 15.12 18.01
CA GLY A 102 -16.16 14.07 17.34
C GLY A 102 -17.01 12.84 17.09
N ILE A 103 -16.73 12.15 15.98
CA ILE A 103 -17.35 10.88 15.64
C ILE A 103 -16.30 9.90 15.09
N SER A 104 -16.57 8.61 15.24
CA SER A 104 -15.93 7.55 14.47
C SER A 104 -16.92 7.05 13.42
N ILE A 105 -16.44 6.80 12.21
CA ILE A 105 -17.17 6.09 11.16
C ILE A 105 -16.65 4.67 11.15
N TYR A 106 -17.50 3.71 11.49
CA TYR A 106 -17.20 2.28 11.41
C TYR A 106 -17.65 1.73 10.06
N VAL A 107 -16.83 0.89 9.45
CA VAL A 107 -17.12 0.24 8.16
C VAL A 107 -16.70 -1.22 8.24
N ALA A 108 -17.60 -2.11 7.84
CA ALA A 108 -17.28 -3.54 7.74
C ALA A 108 -16.09 -3.74 6.79
N LYS A 109 -15.15 -4.62 7.15
CA LYS A 109 -14.02 -4.97 6.29
C LYS A 109 -14.44 -5.87 5.14
N MET A 110 -15.51 -6.62 5.31
CA MET A 110 -16.02 -7.53 4.30
C MET A 110 -17.31 -6.98 3.65
N ALA A 111 -17.40 -7.06 2.34
CA ALA A 111 -18.64 -6.78 1.62
C ALA A 111 -19.75 -7.73 2.06
N ASP A 112 -20.96 -7.21 2.18
CA ASP A 112 -22.20 -7.88 2.62
C ASP A 112 -22.19 -8.41 4.07
N ASP A 113 -21.09 -8.26 4.81
CA ASP A 113 -21.04 -8.54 6.24
C ASP A 113 -21.81 -7.48 7.04
N ASN A 114 -22.33 -7.91 8.19
CA ASN A 114 -23.09 -7.06 9.10
C ASN A 114 -22.59 -7.18 10.55
N PRO A 115 -21.40 -6.65 10.89
CA PRO A 115 -20.90 -6.67 12.27
C PRO A 115 -21.88 -6.03 13.27
N ASP A 116 -21.92 -6.55 14.48
CA ASP A 116 -22.69 -5.93 15.57
C ASP A 116 -21.81 -4.96 16.36
N TRP A 117 -22.09 -3.66 16.21
CA TRP A 117 -21.35 -2.59 16.89
C TRP A 117 -22.07 -2.05 18.13
N SER A 118 -23.08 -2.74 18.64
CA SER A 118 -23.86 -2.31 19.81
C SER A 118 -23.05 -2.21 21.11
N THR A 119 -21.83 -2.78 21.16
CA THR A 119 -20.88 -2.70 22.27
C THR A 119 -19.52 -2.09 21.88
N GLY A 120 -19.41 -1.53 20.67
CA GLY A 120 -18.15 -1.14 20.04
C GLY A 120 -17.75 -2.07 18.90
N MET A 121 -16.64 -1.77 18.24
CA MET A 121 -16.17 -2.50 17.05
C MET A 121 -15.03 -3.49 17.36
N ASP A 122 -14.90 -4.51 16.51
CA ASP A 122 -13.74 -5.41 16.47
C ASP A 122 -12.84 -5.03 15.28
N GLN A 123 -11.54 -4.93 15.50
CA GLN A 123 -10.60 -4.63 14.40
C GLN A 123 -10.47 -5.76 13.38
N GLN A 124 -10.92 -6.97 13.70
CA GLN A 124 -10.89 -8.10 12.76
C GLN A 124 -11.92 -7.93 11.64
N ASP A 125 -13.10 -7.40 11.95
CA ASP A 125 -14.22 -7.25 11.01
C ASP A 125 -14.52 -5.80 10.64
N THR A 126 -13.88 -4.82 11.29
CA THR A 126 -14.18 -3.40 11.13
C THR A 126 -12.92 -2.58 10.89
N THR A 127 -12.98 -1.67 9.91
CA THR A 127 -12.07 -0.52 9.79
C THR A 127 -12.80 0.75 10.19
N TYR A 128 -12.06 1.81 10.52
CA TYR A 128 -12.65 3.05 11.00
C TYR A 128 -11.87 4.27 10.58
N GLN A 129 -12.56 5.40 10.56
CA GLN A 129 -11.95 6.72 10.51
C GLN A 129 -12.60 7.66 11.50
N THR A 130 -11.82 8.60 12.04
CA THR A 130 -12.30 9.59 13.01
C THR A 130 -12.36 10.96 12.38
N CYS A 131 -13.37 11.76 12.76
CA CYS A 131 -13.47 13.15 12.36
C CYS A 131 -14.28 13.97 13.36
N THR A 132 -14.42 15.26 13.10
CA THR A 132 -15.34 16.15 13.81
C THR A 132 -16.43 16.63 12.86
N LEU A 133 -17.62 16.85 13.41
CA LEU A 133 -18.73 17.41 12.66
C LEU A 133 -18.45 18.86 12.29
N GLN A 134 -18.88 19.23 11.09
CA GLN A 134 -19.02 20.63 10.68
C GLN A 134 -20.25 21.25 11.36
N ARG A 135 -20.33 22.58 11.42
CA ARG A 135 -21.42 23.31 12.10
C ARG A 135 -22.82 23.03 11.55
N ASN A 136 -22.90 22.53 10.33
CA ASN A 136 -24.15 22.13 9.68
C ASN A 136 -24.43 20.62 9.85
N GLY A 137 -23.76 19.95 10.80
CA GLY A 137 -23.87 18.51 11.04
C GLY A 137 -23.16 17.63 10.01
N ASP A 138 -22.52 18.20 8.98
CA ASP A 138 -21.86 17.41 7.95
C ASP A 138 -20.56 16.78 8.45
N PHE A 139 -20.24 15.62 7.89
CA PHE A 139 -18.95 14.96 8.06
C PHE A 139 -18.45 14.39 6.74
N SER A 140 -17.14 14.20 6.68
CA SER A 140 -16.44 13.61 5.55
C SER A 140 -15.20 12.89 6.05
N VAL A 141 -15.05 11.61 5.73
CA VAL A 141 -13.84 10.82 6.00
C VAL A 141 -13.34 10.18 4.71
N GLU A 142 -12.04 9.94 4.63
CA GLU A 142 -11.42 9.14 3.58
C GLU A 142 -10.99 7.81 4.17
N LEU A 143 -11.62 6.73 3.71
CA LEU A 143 -11.33 5.35 4.12
C LEU A 143 -10.26 4.77 3.20
N ASP A 144 -9.29 4.05 3.74
CA ASP A 144 -8.37 3.22 2.96
C ASP A 144 -9.04 1.88 2.64
N LEU A 145 -9.36 1.66 1.37
CA LEU A 145 -10.05 0.45 0.91
C LEU A 145 -9.14 -0.78 0.96
N ARG A 146 -7.82 -0.61 1.06
CA ARG A 146 -6.87 -1.72 1.21
C ARG A 146 -7.02 -2.45 2.56
N GLU A 147 -7.66 -1.81 3.54
CA GLU A 147 -7.99 -2.43 4.82
C GLU A 147 -9.28 -3.27 4.77
N THR A 148 -9.94 -3.32 3.61
CA THR A 148 -11.18 -4.05 3.35
C THR A 148 -10.97 -5.10 2.27
N ASN A 149 -11.92 -6.00 2.07
CA ASN A 149 -11.94 -6.98 0.98
C ASN A 149 -12.56 -6.43 -0.31
N TRP A 150 -12.66 -5.11 -0.44
CA TRP A 150 -13.36 -4.47 -1.56
C TRP A 150 -12.78 -4.89 -2.91
N ASP A 151 -13.66 -5.40 -3.78
CA ASP A 151 -13.31 -5.68 -5.17
C ASP A 151 -13.32 -4.37 -5.95
N VAL A 152 -12.11 -3.92 -6.32
CA VAL A 152 -11.87 -2.67 -7.04
C VAL A 152 -12.61 -2.59 -8.38
N GLU A 153 -12.87 -3.72 -9.04
CA GLU A 153 -13.51 -3.76 -10.36
C GLU A 153 -15.03 -3.88 -10.27
N GLN A 154 -15.55 -4.51 -9.22
CA GLN A 154 -17.00 -4.76 -9.07
C GLN A 154 -17.70 -3.80 -8.12
N GLY A 155 -16.96 -3.17 -7.21
CA GLY A 155 -17.53 -2.45 -6.09
C GLY A 155 -18.00 -3.41 -4.99
N GLY A 156 -18.87 -2.93 -4.10
CA GLY A 156 -19.46 -3.78 -3.07
C GLY A 156 -20.47 -3.04 -2.20
N LYS A 157 -21.14 -3.78 -1.31
CA LYS A 157 -22.03 -3.21 -0.31
C LYS A 157 -21.40 -3.41 1.06
N PHE A 158 -21.28 -2.35 1.84
CA PHE A 158 -20.65 -2.42 3.16
C PHE A 158 -21.59 -1.82 4.19
N GLN A 159 -21.73 -2.50 5.32
CA GLN A 159 -22.35 -1.88 6.48
C GLN A 159 -21.44 -0.75 6.99
N VAL A 160 -22.03 0.39 7.29
CA VAL A 160 -21.39 1.54 7.91
C VAL A 160 -22.21 2.01 9.10
N ALA A 161 -21.55 2.61 10.08
CA ALA A 161 -22.22 3.25 11.21
C ALA A 161 -21.40 4.41 11.76
N VAL A 162 -22.02 5.17 12.67
CA VAL A 162 -21.37 6.27 13.38
C VAL A 162 -21.28 5.88 14.85
N ALA A 163 -20.15 6.15 15.51
CA ALA A 163 -20.01 6.07 16.97
C ALA A 163 -19.57 7.43 17.53
N TRP A 164 -20.05 7.76 18.74
CA TRP A 164 -19.72 9.05 19.37
C TRP A 164 -18.31 9.08 19.95
N ALA A 165 -17.59 10.18 19.75
CA ALA A 165 -16.44 10.46 20.59
C ALA A 165 -16.90 10.98 21.96
N LYS A 166 -16.13 10.64 23.00
CA LYS A 166 -16.23 11.28 24.31
C LYS A 166 -15.57 12.65 24.25
N HIS A 167 -16.02 13.53 25.15
CA HIS A 167 -15.49 14.89 25.24
C HIS A 167 -15.12 15.21 26.68
N ARG A 168 -14.05 15.97 26.83
CA ARG A 168 -13.62 16.52 28.10
C ARG A 168 -13.20 17.97 27.92
N LYS A 169 -13.85 18.89 28.62
CA LYS A 169 -13.41 20.29 28.68
C LYS A 169 -12.06 20.34 29.42
N ILE A 170 -11.03 20.90 28.79
CA ILE A 170 -9.72 21.08 29.45
C ILE A 170 -9.63 22.48 30.07
N VAL A 171 -9.73 23.52 29.23
CA VAL A 171 -9.68 24.94 29.62
C VAL A 171 -10.61 25.70 28.69
N ASP A 172 -11.41 26.64 29.20
CA ASP A 172 -12.33 27.56 28.47
C ASP A 172 -12.76 27.13 27.07
N ASP A 173 -11.97 27.46 26.03
CA ASP A 173 -12.29 27.23 24.61
C ASP A 173 -11.58 26.00 24.00
N THR A 174 -11.06 25.10 24.84
CA THR A 174 -10.35 23.88 24.44
C THR A 174 -11.12 22.64 24.90
N GLU A 175 -11.58 21.86 23.92
CA GLU A 175 -12.18 20.55 24.14
C GLU A 175 -11.21 19.44 23.73
N LEU A 176 -11.08 18.43 24.58
CA LEU A 176 -10.45 17.16 24.25
C LEU A 176 -11.52 16.22 23.69
N VAL A 177 -11.30 15.73 22.49
CA VAL A 177 -12.12 14.68 21.87
C VAL A 177 -11.39 13.35 22.03
N ILE A 178 -12.09 12.33 22.49
CA ILE A 178 -11.55 11.00 22.76
C ILE A 178 -12.39 9.97 22.00
N TRP A 179 -11.80 9.30 21.02
CA TRP A 179 -12.39 8.20 20.27
C TRP A 179 -11.91 6.87 20.87
N GLN A 180 -12.81 5.90 20.94
CA GLN A 180 -12.52 4.57 21.50
C GLN A 180 -13.17 3.48 20.64
N SER A 181 -12.54 2.32 20.60
CA SER A 181 -13.06 1.09 19.96
C SER A 181 -14.32 0.56 20.61
N ASN A 182 -14.43 0.66 21.93
CA ASN A 182 -15.54 0.15 22.73
C ASN A 182 -16.72 1.12 22.83
N THR A 183 -16.71 2.20 22.04
CA THR A 183 -17.86 3.09 21.97
C THR A 183 -18.92 2.45 21.07
N PRO A 184 -20.13 2.19 21.57
CA PRO A 184 -21.20 1.66 20.73
C PRO A 184 -21.62 2.68 19.66
N THR A 185 -22.18 2.16 18.58
CA THR A 185 -22.73 2.99 17.51
C THR A 185 -23.94 3.80 17.97
N VAL A 186 -24.14 4.95 17.31
CA VAL A 186 -25.35 5.75 17.45
C VAL A 186 -26.52 4.90 16.95
N ARG A 187 -27.52 4.70 17.79
CA ARG A 187 -28.70 3.93 17.44
C ARG A 187 -29.32 4.40 16.12
N ASN A 188 -29.59 3.47 15.21
CA ASN A 188 -30.13 3.72 13.86
C ASN A 188 -29.17 4.50 12.94
N SER A 189 -27.86 4.48 13.22
CA SER A 189 -26.86 4.99 12.27
C SER A 189 -26.40 3.91 11.29
N GLU A 190 -26.62 2.64 11.61
CA GLU A 190 -26.25 1.50 10.80
C GLU A 190 -26.97 1.56 9.45
N MET A 191 -26.21 1.54 8.35
CA MET A 191 -26.74 1.52 7.00
C MET A 191 -25.81 0.72 6.10
N VAL A 192 -26.37 0.04 5.10
CA VAL A 192 -25.56 -0.56 4.02
C VAL A 192 -25.38 0.48 2.91
N LEU A 193 -24.14 0.87 2.65
CA LEU A 193 -23.77 1.75 1.54
C LEU A 193 -23.20 0.95 0.37
N THR A 194 -23.49 1.39 -0.84
CA THR A 194 -22.86 0.86 -2.04
C THR A 194 -21.59 1.64 -2.34
N PHE A 195 -20.46 0.95 -2.34
CA PHE A 195 -19.16 1.43 -2.77
C PHE A 195 -19.06 1.14 -4.27
N PRO A 196 -19.06 2.17 -5.14
CA PRO A 196 -19.02 1.95 -6.58
C PRO A 196 -17.71 1.27 -6.99
N PRO A 197 -17.64 0.58 -8.14
CA PRO A 197 -16.38 0.13 -8.70
C PRO A 197 -15.45 1.31 -9.00
N ARG A 198 -14.16 1.04 -9.10
CA ARG A 198 -13.17 2.00 -9.55
C ARG A 198 -13.55 2.54 -10.93
N PRO A 199 -13.49 3.87 -11.15
CA PRO A 199 -13.67 4.42 -12.48
C PRO A 199 -12.64 3.83 -13.47
N PRO A 200 -13.01 3.57 -14.73
CA PRO A 200 -12.08 3.02 -15.71
C PRO A 200 -10.87 3.92 -15.88
N LEU A 201 -9.67 3.36 -15.73
CA LEU A 201 -8.42 4.05 -15.95
C LEU A 201 -7.99 3.97 -17.41
N ALA A 202 -7.20 4.96 -17.84
CA ALA A 202 -6.44 4.80 -19.07
C ALA A 202 -5.48 3.62 -18.94
N GLU A 203 -5.33 2.81 -19.98
CA GLU A 203 -4.50 1.60 -20.01
C GLU A 203 -3.12 1.81 -19.36
N GLN A 204 -2.43 2.90 -19.69
CA GLN A 204 -1.09 3.18 -19.15
C GLN A 204 -1.11 3.41 -17.64
N LEU A 205 -2.13 4.09 -17.09
CA LEU A 205 -2.25 4.29 -15.65
C LEU A 205 -2.60 2.99 -14.94
N ASP A 206 -3.46 2.17 -15.54
CA ASP A 206 -3.83 0.87 -14.98
C ASP A 206 -2.62 -0.07 -14.90
N LEU A 207 -1.79 -0.10 -15.95
CA LEU A 207 -0.56 -0.90 -15.96
C LEU A 207 0.48 -0.37 -14.95
N ILE A 208 0.65 0.95 -14.82
CA ILE A 208 1.53 1.52 -13.78
C ILE A 208 1.02 1.14 -12.39
N TYR A 209 -0.29 1.20 -12.17
CA TYR A 209 -0.92 0.85 -10.90
C TYR A 209 -0.74 -0.64 -10.57
N LYS A 210 -1.00 -1.54 -11.52
CA LYS A 210 -0.75 -2.98 -11.34
C LYS A 210 0.72 -3.28 -11.02
N ALA A 211 1.65 -2.53 -11.61
CA ALA A 211 3.07 -2.66 -11.31
C ALA A 211 3.47 -2.12 -9.93
N SER A 212 2.61 -1.36 -9.22
CA SER A 212 3.00 -0.73 -7.95
C SER A 212 3.15 -1.67 -6.78
N SER A 213 2.67 -2.91 -6.92
CA SER A 213 2.91 -3.97 -5.95
C SER A 213 4.28 -4.66 -6.13
N TRP A 214 5.08 -4.29 -7.15
CA TRP A 214 6.43 -4.85 -7.34
C TRP A 214 7.40 -4.30 -6.28
N PRO A 215 8.27 -5.14 -5.66
CA PRO A 215 8.66 -6.49 -6.08
C PRO A 215 7.87 -7.65 -5.45
N ASP A 216 6.87 -7.36 -4.63
CA ASP A 216 6.03 -8.41 -4.01
C ASP A 216 5.01 -9.00 -5.00
N ALA A 217 4.76 -8.30 -6.10
CA ALA A 217 3.99 -8.78 -7.25
C ALA A 217 4.89 -9.24 -8.41
N THR A 218 4.24 -9.81 -9.42
CA THR A 218 4.91 -10.33 -10.61
C THR A 218 5.69 -9.25 -11.37
N SER A 219 6.93 -9.58 -11.78
CA SER A 219 7.72 -8.74 -12.68
C SER A 219 7.06 -8.56 -14.06
N VAL A 220 6.07 -9.39 -14.41
CA VAL A 220 5.27 -9.27 -15.63
C VAL A 220 4.51 -7.95 -15.68
N GLU A 221 3.92 -7.49 -14.57
CA GLU A 221 3.21 -6.20 -14.56
C GLU A 221 4.16 -5.02 -14.79
N LEU A 222 5.37 -5.07 -14.22
CA LEU A 222 6.40 -4.08 -14.49
C LEU A 222 6.83 -4.10 -15.97
N ILE A 223 7.00 -5.29 -16.57
CA ILE A 223 7.31 -5.45 -17.99
C ILE A 223 6.20 -4.85 -18.85
N ARG A 224 4.92 -5.16 -18.56
CA ARG A 224 3.74 -4.63 -19.28
C ARG A 224 3.69 -3.10 -19.21
N ALA A 225 3.87 -2.53 -18.03
CA ALA A 225 3.90 -1.08 -17.83
C ALA A 225 5.03 -0.43 -18.64
N VAL A 226 6.25 -0.96 -18.54
CA VAL A 226 7.41 -0.46 -19.29
C VAL A 226 7.17 -0.54 -20.79
N ASN A 227 6.70 -1.67 -21.31
CA ASN A 227 6.47 -1.86 -22.74
C ASN A 227 5.33 -0.96 -23.26
N SER A 228 4.26 -0.76 -22.50
CA SER A 228 3.18 0.17 -22.85
C SER A 228 3.69 1.62 -22.92
N LEU A 229 4.47 2.06 -21.93
CA LEU A 229 5.07 3.40 -21.92
C LEU A 229 6.14 3.58 -23.00
N GLN A 230 6.90 2.53 -23.31
CA GLN A 230 7.92 2.53 -24.36
C GLN A 230 7.32 2.84 -25.73
N ARG A 231 6.19 2.19 -26.07
CA ARG A 231 5.47 2.39 -27.34
C ARG A 231 5.05 3.85 -27.56
N GLY A 232 4.71 4.58 -26.50
CA GLY A 232 4.35 6.00 -26.58
C GLY A 232 5.54 6.95 -26.77
N GLY A 233 6.76 6.49 -26.51
CA GLY A 233 7.97 7.31 -26.53
C GLY A 233 8.13 8.19 -25.28
N LYS A 234 9.30 8.84 -25.17
CA LYS A 234 9.74 9.55 -23.95
C LYS A 234 8.74 10.60 -23.43
N LYS A 235 8.20 11.43 -24.33
CA LYS A 235 7.29 12.55 -23.94
C LYS A 235 5.99 12.02 -23.34
N GLU A 236 5.39 11.01 -23.95
CA GLU A 236 4.19 10.35 -23.46
C GLU A 236 4.44 9.60 -22.16
N ALA A 237 5.51 8.81 -22.08
CA ALA A 237 5.88 8.11 -20.86
C ALA A 237 6.00 9.06 -19.65
N ILE A 238 6.71 10.17 -19.81
CA ILE A 238 6.84 11.21 -18.77
C ILE A 238 5.48 11.83 -18.41
N ARG A 239 4.59 12.03 -19.39
CA ARG A 239 3.25 12.57 -19.14
C ARG A 239 2.43 11.63 -18.26
N TRP A 240 2.45 10.33 -18.55
CA TRP A 240 1.75 9.31 -17.76
C TRP A 240 2.31 9.17 -16.35
N LEU A 241 3.64 9.11 -16.21
CA LEU A 241 4.29 9.06 -14.90
C LEU A 241 3.95 10.28 -14.03
N ARG A 242 3.88 11.48 -14.60
CA ARG A 242 3.41 12.68 -13.87
C ARG A 242 1.96 12.61 -13.46
N LYS A 243 1.11 12.08 -14.35
CA LYS A 243 -0.31 11.93 -14.04
C LYS A 243 -0.50 10.94 -12.91
N TYR A 244 0.23 9.82 -12.94
CA TYR A 244 0.24 8.83 -11.87
C TYR A 244 0.74 9.44 -10.55
N ALA A 245 1.90 10.13 -10.56
CA ALA A 245 2.47 10.77 -9.37
C ALA A 245 1.48 11.71 -8.66
N ARG A 246 0.67 12.47 -9.42
CA ARG A 246 -0.37 13.34 -8.86
C ARG A 246 -1.56 12.57 -8.27
N LEU A 247 -1.94 11.45 -8.87
CA LEU A 247 -3.02 10.60 -8.34
C LEU A 247 -2.60 9.91 -7.04
N THR A 248 -1.30 9.68 -6.87
CA THR A 248 -0.74 8.95 -5.73
C THR A 248 -0.08 9.87 -4.71
N GLU A 249 -0.30 11.18 -4.76
CA GLU A 249 0.31 12.16 -3.84
C GLU A 249 0.03 11.78 -2.38
N GLY A 250 1.07 11.73 -1.53
CA GLY A 250 0.98 11.29 -0.13
C GLY A 250 1.00 9.78 0.11
N ASP A 251 1.02 8.94 -0.94
CA ASP A 251 1.17 7.49 -0.84
C ASP A 251 2.55 7.07 -1.38
N ASP A 252 3.53 7.08 -0.49
CA ASP A 252 4.92 6.88 -0.89
C ASP A 252 5.20 5.45 -1.39
N GLN A 253 4.48 4.45 -0.86
CA GLN A 253 4.60 3.06 -1.30
C GLN A 253 4.17 2.93 -2.77
N THR A 254 2.98 3.43 -3.10
CA THR A 254 2.45 3.37 -4.46
C THR A 254 3.28 4.22 -5.43
N GLN A 255 3.87 5.31 -4.95
CA GLN A 255 4.75 6.19 -5.73
C GLN A 255 6.10 5.55 -6.10
N GLN A 256 6.58 4.58 -5.32
CA GLN A 256 7.89 3.95 -5.51
C GLN A 256 8.02 3.29 -6.89
N VAL A 257 6.92 2.80 -7.46
CA VAL A 257 6.86 2.22 -8.82
C VAL A 257 7.40 3.16 -9.90
N ILE A 258 7.27 4.48 -9.71
CA ILE A 258 7.78 5.45 -10.67
C ILE A 258 9.30 5.35 -10.76
N ALA A 259 9.99 5.15 -9.63
CA ALA A 259 11.44 4.98 -9.62
C ALA A 259 11.85 3.70 -10.37
N TRP A 260 11.09 2.61 -10.16
CA TRP A 260 11.29 1.32 -10.83
C TRP A 260 11.08 1.40 -12.34
N ILE A 261 9.96 1.97 -12.77
CA ILE A 261 9.69 2.19 -14.18
C ILE A 261 10.76 3.09 -14.78
N VAL A 262 11.19 4.17 -14.10
CA VAL A 262 12.24 5.06 -14.63
C VAL A 262 13.56 4.32 -14.82
N GLN A 263 13.95 3.47 -13.87
CA GLN A 263 15.16 2.68 -13.95
C GLN A 263 15.12 1.60 -15.02
N VAL A 264 13.95 1.05 -15.34
CA VAL A 264 13.83 0.00 -16.35
C VAL A 264 13.60 0.58 -17.74
N LEU A 265 12.75 1.62 -17.88
CA LEU A 265 12.32 2.20 -19.16
C LEU A 265 13.36 3.12 -19.81
N PHE A 266 14.13 3.86 -19.02
CA PHE A 266 15.05 4.87 -19.53
C PHE A 266 16.52 4.44 -19.41
N GLU A 267 17.35 4.95 -20.31
CA GLU A 267 18.80 4.80 -20.33
C GLU A 267 19.47 6.17 -20.20
N PRO A 268 20.59 6.31 -19.49
CA PRO A 268 21.30 7.57 -19.47
C PRO A 268 21.77 7.96 -20.87
N ALA A 269 21.46 9.19 -21.30
CA ALA A 269 21.82 9.68 -22.63
C ALA A 269 23.34 9.88 -22.80
N GLN A 270 24.05 10.07 -21.69
CA GLN A 270 25.50 10.28 -21.65
C GLN A 270 26.15 9.20 -20.77
N PRO A 271 27.26 8.58 -21.23
CA PRO A 271 28.04 7.67 -20.40
C PRO A 271 28.43 8.29 -19.06
N GLY A 272 28.31 7.54 -17.97
CA GLY A 272 28.66 8.00 -16.62
C GLY A 272 27.57 8.77 -15.88
N THR A 273 26.49 9.17 -16.57
CA THR A 273 25.29 9.68 -15.89
C THR A 273 24.62 8.54 -15.12
N ARG A 274 24.50 8.69 -13.80
CA ARG A 274 23.84 7.69 -12.95
C ARG A 274 22.33 7.94 -12.89
N HIS A 275 21.57 6.86 -12.73
CA HIS A 275 20.16 6.97 -12.35
C HIS A 275 20.04 7.61 -10.96
N PRO A 276 18.98 8.40 -10.70
CA PRO A 276 18.63 8.78 -9.34
C PRO A 276 18.36 7.52 -8.54
N PHE A 277 18.95 7.47 -7.35
CA PHE A 277 18.72 6.34 -6.45
C PHE A 277 17.24 6.34 -6.06
N PRO A 278 16.55 5.20 -6.19
CA PRO A 278 15.15 5.08 -5.81
C PRO A 278 15.02 5.28 -4.30
N TRP A 279 13.81 5.60 -3.86
CA TRP A 279 13.49 5.62 -2.45
C TRP A 279 13.44 4.20 -1.87
N THR A 280 14.58 3.53 -1.83
CA THR A 280 14.81 2.31 -1.06
C THR A 280 15.97 2.58 -0.14
N TRP A 281 15.85 2.19 1.12
CA TRP A 281 16.87 2.44 2.11
C TRP A 281 18.04 1.49 1.96
N HIS A 282 18.86 1.85 1.00
CA HIS A 282 20.22 1.39 0.96
C HIS A 282 21.07 2.64 1.10
N GLN A 283 21.85 2.70 2.19
CA GLN A 283 23.28 2.92 1.95
C GLN A 283 23.59 1.95 0.82
N PRO A 284 24.00 2.40 -0.37
CA PRO A 284 24.30 1.48 -1.44
C PRO A 284 25.13 0.36 -0.79
N ILE A 285 24.75 -0.87 -1.12
CA ILE A 285 25.33 -2.13 -0.61
C ILE A 285 26.87 -2.06 -0.55
N VAL A 286 27.41 -1.17 -1.37
CA VAL A 286 28.75 -0.64 -1.39
C VAL A 286 28.61 0.85 -1.23
N SER A 287 29.47 1.55 -0.48
CA SER A 287 29.61 3.00 -0.60
C SER A 287 29.49 3.42 -2.07
N ALA A 288 29.12 4.65 -2.39
CA ALA A 288 29.15 5.15 -3.76
C ALA A 288 30.53 5.05 -4.47
N SER A 289 31.50 4.31 -3.90
CA SER A 289 32.58 3.56 -4.57
C SER A 289 32.33 3.41 -6.06
N ASP A 290 33.31 3.90 -6.79
CA ASP A 290 33.42 4.04 -8.24
C ASP A 290 33.31 2.74 -9.05
N ASP A 291 32.79 1.67 -8.45
CA ASP A 291 32.67 0.36 -9.05
C ASP A 291 31.46 0.31 -10.00
N LYS A 292 31.63 0.98 -11.15
CA LYS A 292 30.77 0.90 -12.36
C LYS A 292 30.42 -0.54 -12.74
N ASP A 293 31.19 -1.49 -12.22
CA ASP A 293 31.08 -2.91 -12.43
C ASP A 293 30.03 -3.61 -11.55
N LYS A 294 29.31 -2.94 -10.63
CA LYS A 294 28.38 -3.65 -9.72
C LYS A 294 26.93 -3.76 -10.17
N TRP A 295 26.22 -2.71 -10.59
CA TRP A 295 24.96 -2.78 -11.38
C TRP A 295 24.66 -1.38 -11.95
N PRO A 296 24.51 -1.17 -13.27
CA PRO A 296 24.28 0.18 -13.81
C PRO A 296 22.91 0.77 -13.44
N ARG A 297 22.00 -0.07 -12.94
CA ARG A 297 20.61 0.27 -12.58
C ARG A 297 20.29 -0.15 -11.15
N ASP A 298 21.28 -0.18 -10.26
CA ASP A 298 21.08 -0.54 -8.84
C ASP A 298 19.88 0.20 -8.23
N PRO A 299 18.94 -0.50 -7.54
CA PRO A 299 18.93 -1.91 -7.12
C PRO A 299 18.24 -2.89 -8.09
N ILE A 300 18.06 -2.55 -9.37
CA ILE A 300 17.47 -3.45 -10.38
C ILE A 300 18.55 -4.10 -11.26
N ALA A 301 18.49 -5.42 -11.36
CA ALA A 301 19.17 -6.19 -12.40
C ALA A 301 18.18 -6.59 -13.50
N ILE A 302 18.52 -6.32 -14.76
CA ILE A 302 17.76 -6.83 -15.91
C ILE A 302 18.55 -7.98 -16.52
N VAL A 303 18.03 -9.20 -16.45
CA VAL A 303 18.69 -10.41 -16.94
C VAL A 303 17.76 -11.05 -17.97
N HIS A 304 18.23 -11.15 -19.22
CA HIS A 304 17.42 -11.63 -20.34
C HIS A 304 16.07 -10.90 -20.46
N ASP A 305 16.09 -9.58 -20.28
CA ASP A 305 14.91 -8.69 -20.24
C ASP A 305 13.89 -8.95 -19.11
N VAL A 306 14.26 -9.75 -18.10
CA VAL A 306 13.49 -9.91 -16.86
C VAL A 306 14.08 -9.02 -15.76
N PRO A 307 13.32 -8.07 -15.18
CA PRO A 307 13.79 -7.24 -14.09
C PRO A 307 13.71 -7.99 -12.74
N PHE A 308 14.77 -7.90 -11.95
CA PHE A 308 14.88 -8.42 -10.59
C PHE A 308 15.35 -7.32 -9.64
N MET A 309 14.72 -7.24 -8.48
CA MET A 309 15.23 -6.48 -7.35
C MET A 309 16.41 -7.25 -6.74
N VAL A 310 17.57 -6.62 -6.69
CA VAL A 310 18.85 -7.18 -6.20
C VAL A 310 19.37 -6.42 -4.98
N GLY A 311 18.47 -5.84 -4.19
CA GLY A 311 18.77 -5.24 -2.89
C GLY A 311 17.56 -5.33 -1.98
N PRO A 312 17.75 -5.39 -0.64
CA PRO A 312 16.63 -5.34 0.29
C PRO A 312 15.78 -4.06 0.10
N ILE A 313 14.49 -4.14 0.42
CA ILE A 313 13.66 -2.96 0.61
C ILE A 313 13.79 -2.58 2.09
N ALA A 314 14.37 -1.43 2.40
CA ALA A 314 14.33 -0.87 3.74
C ALA A 314 13.83 0.58 3.70
N VAL A 315 13.52 1.18 4.86
CA VAL A 315 12.86 2.50 5.00
C VAL A 315 13.84 3.59 5.42
N SER A 316 13.83 4.74 4.73
CA SER A 316 14.79 5.83 4.96
C SER A 316 14.41 6.89 5.97
N MET A 317 15.39 7.32 6.78
CA MET A 317 15.28 8.49 7.65
C MET A 317 15.89 9.79 7.05
N GLY A 318 16.27 9.80 5.77
CA GLY A 318 16.83 10.98 5.08
C GLY A 318 16.01 11.44 3.87
N PRO A 319 16.20 12.68 3.38
CA PRO A 319 15.53 13.17 2.18
C PRO A 319 16.05 12.40 0.96
N SER A 320 15.21 11.53 0.43
CA SER A 320 15.49 10.81 -0.82
C SER A 320 14.77 11.47 -2.00
N PRO A 321 15.27 11.28 -3.24
CA PRO A 321 14.59 11.79 -4.42
C PRO A 321 13.14 11.28 -4.47
N GLY A 322 12.18 12.20 -4.51
CA GLY A 322 10.78 11.85 -4.69
C GLY A 322 10.50 11.46 -6.15
N PRO A 323 9.30 10.97 -6.50
CA PRO A 323 9.01 10.63 -7.89
C PRO A 323 9.16 11.77 -8.88
N ALA A 324 8.91 13.01 -8.44
CA ALA A 324 9.14 14.20 -9.23
C ALA A 324 10.61 14.33 -9.69
N ASP A 325 11.57 13.93 -8.84
CA ASP A 325 13.00 13.95 -9.16
C ASP A 325 13.36 12.88 -10.18
N HIS A 326 12.82 11.66 -10.03
CA HIS A 326 12.98 10.57 -11.00
C HIS A 326 12.46 10.95 -12.39
N ILE A 327 11.27 11.55 -12.44
CA ILE A 327 10.65 12.03 -13.68
C ILE A 327 11.47 13.17 -14.29
N SER A 328 11.93 14.12 -13.47
CA SER A 328 12.73 15.26 -13.93
C SER A 328 14.11 14.82 -14.43
N TRP A 329 14.71 13.81 -13.81
CA TRP A 329 15.93 13.18 -14.30
C TRP A 329 15.70 12.52 -15.65
N ALA A 330 14.65 11.69 -15.77
CA ALA A 330 14.33 11.01 -17.03
C ALA A 330 14.11 12.01 -18.18
N GLN A 331 13.45 13.14 -17.89
CA GLN A 331 13.25 14.20 -18.87
C GLN A 331 14.56 14.83 -19.33
N ARG A 332 15.48 15.15 -18.42
CA ARG A 332 16.69 15.92 -18.73
C ARG A 332 17.85 15.06 -19.23
N HIS A 333 18.02 13.87 -18.68
CA HIS A 333 19.28 13.13 -18.77
C HIS A 333 19.15 11.78 -19.45
N ALA A 334 17.93 11.31 -19.74
CA ALA A 334 17.72 9.96 -20.22
C ALA A 334 17.15 9.90 -21.63
N VAL A 335 17.41 8.80 -22.33
CA VAL A 335 16.71 8.38 -23.56
C VAL A 335 15.81 7.19 -23.23
N ILE A 336 14.75 6.99 -23.99
CA ILE A 336 13.92 5.80 -23.81
C ILE A 336 14.64 4.59 -24.41
N ARG A 337 14.50 3.41 -23.81
CA ARG A 337 15.02 2.17 -24.39
C ARG A 337 14.54 1.97 -25.82
N THR A 338 15.45 1.55 -26.68
CA THR A 338 15.19 1.38 -28.12
C THR A 338 14.33 0.17 -28.44
N ARG A 339 14.35 -0.85 -27.59
CA ARG A 339 13.58 -2.09 -27.73
C ARG A 339 12.69 -2.30 -26.50
N PRO A 340 11.47 -2.85 -26.69
CA PRO A 340 10.68 -3.33 -25.57
C PRO A 340 11.42 -4.44 -24.84
N LEU A 341 11.10 -4.65 -23.57
CA LEU A 341 11.52 -5.84 -22.85
C LEU A 341 10.87 -7.05 -23.50
N HIS A 342 11.69 -8.03 -23.88
CA HIS A 342 11.22 -9.25 -24.49
C HIS A 342 11.93 -10.44 -23.84
N PRO A 343 11.43 -10.93 -22.68
CA PRO A 343 12.04 -12.02 -21.95
C PRO A 343 12.42 -13.19 -22.85
N THR A 344 13.72 -13.48 -22.95
CA THR A 344 14.23 -14.55 -23.82
C THR A 344 14.36 -15.88 -23.09
N LEU A 345 14.31 -15.85 -21.76
CA LEU A 345 14.30 -17.02 -20.88
C LEU A 345 13.08 -16.95 -19.98
N ASN A 346 12.67 -18.09 -19.42
CA ASN A 346 11.72 -18.07 -18.33
C ASN A 346 12.34 -17.38 -17.09
N PRO A 347 11.53 -16.81 -16.18
CA PRO A 347 12.03 -16.06 -15.04
C PRO A 347 12.95 -16.86 -14.13
N MET A 348 12.72 -18.17 -14.01
CA MET A 348 13.51 -19.05 -13.14
C MET A 348 14.94 -19.23 -13.68
N GLU A 349 15.10 -19.45 -14.98
CA GLU A 349 16.41 -19.49 -15.63
C GLU A 349 17.13 -18.14 -15.59
N ALA A 350 16.39 -17.04 -15.80
CA ALA A 350 16.97 -15.69 -15.68
C ALA A 350 17.47 -15.41 -14.25
N ALA A 351 16.72 -15.83 -13.23
CA ALA A 351 17.13 -15.75 -11.83
C ALA A 351 18.37 -16.63 -11.54
N ASP A 352 18.41 -17.87 -12.02
CA ASP A 352 19.58 -18.75 -11.84
C ASP A 352 20.83 -18.17 -12.52
N ASN A 353 20.69 -17.58 -13.72
CA ASN A 353 21.77 -16.85 -14.39
C ASN A 353 22.26 -15.65 -13.57
N LEU A 354 21.33 -14.88 -12.98
CA LEU A 354 21.64 -13.77 -12.09
C LEU A 354 22.44 -14.25 -10.87
N LEU A 355 21.93 -15.27 -10.16
CA LEU A 355 22.55 -15.82 -8.94
C LEU A 355 23.93 -16.45 -9.19
N ARG A 356 24.17 -16.98 -10.40
CA ARG A 356 25.49 -17.53 -10.79
C ARG A 356 26.47 -16.49 -11.29
N SER A 357 26.00 -15.29 -11.62
CA SER A 357 26.83 -14.24 -12.19
C SER A 357 27.98 -13.86 -11.24
N ARG A 358 29.16 -13.57 -11.80
CA ARG A 358 30.32 -13.11 -11.01
C ARG A 358 29.99 -11.86 -10.18
N ARG A 359 29.13 -11.02 -10.73
CA ARG A 359 28.66 -9.77 -10.14
C ARG A 359 27.84 -10.03 -8.88
N PHE A 360 26.84 -10.91 -8.98
CA PHE A 360 26.06 -11.34 -7.82
C PHE A 360 26.94 -12.01 -6.77
N LYS A 361 27.85 -12.93 -7.17
CA LYS A 361 28.79 -13.59 -6.24
C LYS A 361 29.76 -12.64 -5.53
N ARG A 362 30.20 -11.57 -6.20
CA ARG A 362 31.07 -10.56 -5.59
C ARG A 362 30.33 -9.73 -4.55
N ALA A 363 29.09 -9.36 -4.85
CA ALA A 363 28.22 -8.78 -3.86
C ALA A 363 28.05 -9.83 -2.73
N GLU A 364 27.82 -11.11 -3.06
CA GLU A 364 27.63 -12.24 -2.13
C GLU A 364 28.67 -12.37 -1.03
N ILE A 365 29.91 -12.02 -1.33
CA ILE A 365 31.01 -12.14 -0.38
C ILE A 365 31.05 -10.95 0.60
N ALA A 366 30.47 -9.80 0.24
CA ALA A 366 30.67 -8.55 0.97
C ALA A 366 29.72 -8.34 2.16
N GLU A 367 28.46 -8.81 2.13
CA GLU A 367 27.41 -8.22 3.01
C GLU A 367 26.69 -9.13 4.02
N GLY A 368 26.92 -10.44 4.03
CA GLY A 368 26.30 -11.33 5.03
C GLY A 368 24.77 -11.48 5.05
N GLN A 369 23.98 -10.73 4.25
CA GLN A 369 22.50 -10.79 4.16
C GLN A 369 21.97 -11.61 2.95
N TRP A 370 22.76 -12.58 2.50
CA TRP A 370 22.56 -13.28 1.23
C TRP A 370 21.40 -14.25 1.15
N PRO A 371 21.06 -15.02 2.21
CA PRO A 371 19.91 -15.92 2.15
C PRO A 371 18.61 -15.18 1.80
N GLN A 372 18.39 -14.00 2.39
CA GLN A 372 17.19 -13.20 2.17
C GLN A 372 17.12 -12.67 0.74
N MET A 373 18.23 -12.14 0.22
CA MET A 373 18.23 -11.61 -1.14
C MET A 373 18.10 -12.71 -2.19
N ARG A 374 18.79 -13.84 -2.01
CA ARG A 374 18.64 -15.00 -2.88
C ARG A 374 17.19 -15.51 -2.85
N ALA A 375 16.60 -15.63 -1.67
CA ALA A 375 15.19 -16.02 -1.52
C ALA A 375 14.25 -15.02 -2.21
N SER A 376 14.49 -13.71 -2.08
CA SER A 376 13.72 -12.67 -2.75
C SER A 376 13.79 -12.80 -4.28
N ILE A 377 14.98 -12.99 -4.86
CA ILE A 377 15.14 -13.19 -6.31
C ILE A 377 14.41 -14.46 -6.78
N CYS A 378 14.55 -15.55 -6.04
CA CYS A 378 13.83 -16.80 -6.34
C CYS A 378 12.31 -16.60 -6.28
N ASN A 379 11.80 -15.92 -5.25
CA ASN A 379 10.37 -15.65 -5.08
C ASN A 379 9.84 -14.74 -6.20
N GLN A 380 10.59 -13.70 -6.59
CA GLN A 380 10.23 -12.86 -7.74
C GLN A 380 10.10 -13.68 -9.03
N ALA A 381 10.98 -14.66 -9.25
CA ALA A 381 10.89 -15.57 -10.40
C ALA A 381 9.69 -16.51 -10.34
N LEU A 382 9.37 -17.05 -9.15
CA LEU A 382 8.21 -17.92 -8.93
C LEU A 382 6.88 -17.16 -9.14
N ILE A 383 6.77 -15.97 -8.55
CA ILE A 383 5.58 -15.12 -8.70
C ILE A 383 5.40 -14.72 -10.18
N ALA A 384 6.50 -14.49 -10.91
CA ALA A 384 6.46 -14.16 -12.33
C ALA A 384 5.87 -15.27 -13.23
N ILE A 385 5.82 -16.51 -12.75
CA ILE A 385 5.20 -17.66 -13.43
C ILE A 385 3.91 -18.14 -12.75
N GLY A 386 3.36 -17.32 -11.85
CA GLY A 386 2.11 -17.61 -11.13
C GLY A 386 2.24 -18.60 -9.98
N ASP A 387 3.46 -18.92 -9.51
CA ASP A 387 3.67 -19.72 -8.31
C ASP A 387 3.81 -18.79 -7.09
N SER A 388 2.79 -18.77 -6.24
CA SER A 388 2.75 -17.95 -5.03
C SER A 388 3.38 -18.61 -3.81
N GLN A 389 3.83 -19.87 -3.91
CA GLN A 389 4.47 -20.56 -2.80
C GLN A 389 5.90 -20.02 -2.63
N PRO A 390 6.22 -19.35 -1.50
CA PRO A 390 7.57 -18.85 -1.28
C PRO A 390 8.55 -20.00 -1.12
N ILE A 391 9.80 -19.76 -1.50
CA ILE A 391 10.90 -20.72 -1.34
C ILE A 391 11.19 -20.99 0.14
N ASP A 392 11.48 -22.24 0.50
CA ASP A 392 11.88 -22.60 1.87
C ASP A 392 13.27 -22.07 2.22
N SER A 393 13.30 -20.89 2.82
CA SER A 393 14.53 -20.18 3.19
C SER A 393 14.98 -20.40 4.65
N ARG A 394 14.51 -21.47 5.34
CA ARG A 394 14.93 -21.75 6.73
C ARG A 394 16.44 -21.94 6.88
N THR A 395 17.06 -22.57 5.88
CA THR A 395 18.52 -22.72 5.77
C THR A 395 18.95 -22.49 4.32
N GLN A 396 20.24 -22.20 4.10
CA GLN A 396 20.76 -22.11 2.73
C GLN A 396 20.62 -23.43 1.96
N GLN A 397 20.81 -24.57 2.65
CA GLN A 397 20.73 -25.89 2.02
C GLN A 397 19.29 -26.24 1.61
N THR A 398 18.30 -25.95 2.45
CA THR A 398 16.88 -26.17 2.13
C THR A 398 16.45 -25.29 0.97
N MET A 399 16.86 -24.03 0.95
CA MET A 399 16.56 -23.11 -0.16
C MET A 399 17.16 -23.60 -1.49
N ILE A 400 18.42 -24.06 -1.49
CA ILE A 400 19.05 -24.57 -2.71
C ILE A 400 18.33 -25.84 -3.21
N ALA A 401 17.97 -26.74 -2.29
CA ALA A 401 17.26 -27.97 -2.64
C ALA A 401 15.86 -27.69 -3.21
N ASP A 402 15.09 -26.79 -2.56
CA ASP A 402 13.78 -26.36 -3.03
C ASP A 402 13.87 -25.64 -4.39
N TRP A 403 14.81 -24.70 -4.55
CA TRP A 403 15.07 -24.05 -5.84
C TRP A 403 15.32 -25.05 -6.97
N GLN A 404 16.18 -26.04 -6.74
CA GLN A 404 16.49 -27.07 -7.73
C GLN A 404 15.30 -27.96 -8.06
N LEU A 405 14.43 -28.24 -7.08
CA LEU A 405 13.19 -28.97 -7.31
C LEU A 405 12.25 -28.15 -8.20
N ARG A 406 11.99 -26.89 -7.84
CA ARG A 406 11.13 -25.97 -8.61
C ARG A 406 11.64 -25.75 -10.03
N MET A 407 12.94 -25.58 -10.22
CA MET A 407 13.57 -25.49 -11.56
C MET A 407 13.24 -26.71 -12.44
N LYS A 408 13.29 -27.94 -11.88
CA LYS A 408 12.96 -29.16 -12.64
C LYS A 408 11.47 -29.23 -12.99
N GLU A 409 10.60 -28.77 -12.10
CA GLU A 409 9.16 -28.72 -12.36
C GLU A 409 8.81 -27.70 -13.45
N VAL A 410 9.39 -26.51 -13.40
CA VAL A 410 9.18 -25.45 -14.39
C VAL A 410 9.75 -25.84 -15.76
N ALA A 411 10.90 -26.51 -15.81
CA ALA A 411 11.47 -27.02 -17.06
C ALA A 411 10.50 -27.94 -17.82
N ARG A 412 9.64 -28.71 -17.11
CA ARG A 412 8.61 -29.56 -17.73
C ARG A 412 7.46 -28.77 -18.34
N ARG A 413 7.21 -27.54 -17.89
CA ARG A 413 6.13 -26.66 -18.40
C ARG A 413 6.51 -25.96 -19.71
N ASN A 414 7.79 -25.96 -20.10
CA ASN A 414 8.28 -25.33 -21.33
C ASN A 414 7.76 -23.88 -21.51
N LEU A 415 7.86 -23.08 -20.44
CA LEU A 415 7.33 -21.72 -20.42
C LEU A 415 8.05 -20.83 -21.44
N LYS A 416 7.28 -20.06 -22.23
CA LYS A 416 7.80 -19.07 -23.15
C LYS A 416 7.07 -17.74 -22.99
N TRP A 417 7.77 -16.66 -23.30
CA TRP A 417 7.16 -15.33 -23.39
C TRP A 417 6.28 -15.24 -24.64
N ASP A 418 5.01 -14.91 -24.45
CA ASP A 418 4.07 -14.55 -25.49
C ASP A 418 4.08 -13.02 -25.62
N ALA A 419 4.56 -12.52 -26.76
CA ALA A 419 4.69 -11.09 -27.01
C ALA A 419 3.34 -10.37 -27.18
N GLU A 420 2.28 -11.06 -27.59
CA GLU A 420 0.95 -10.49 -27.75
C GLU A 420 0.25 -10.37 -26.40
N ARG A 421 0.30 -11.44 -25.59
CA ARG A 421 -0.26 -11.46 -24.23
C ARG A 421 0.60 -10.71 -23.22
N GLN A 422 1.86 -10.45 -23.55
CA GLN A 422 2.87 -9.94 -22.63
C GLN A 422 2.89 -10.77 -21.35
N ASP A 423 3.01 -12.09 -21.48
CA ASP A 423 2.97 -13.06 -20.37
C ASP A 423 3.81 -14.31 -20.65
N PHE A 424 4.09 -15.10 -19.60
CA PHE A 424 4.68 -16.43 -19.76
C PHE A 424 3.59 -17.49 -19.91
N VAL A 425 3.57 -18.17 -21.04
CA VAL A 425 2.61 -19.23 -21.36
C VAL A 425 3.30 -20.59 -21.39
N SER A 426 2.60 -21.61 -20.89
CA SER A 426 3.01 -23.01 -21.06
C SER A 426 2.69 -23.44 -22.48
N LEU A 427 3.68 -23.95 -23.20
CA LEU A 427 3.39 -24.66 -24.45
C LEU A 427 2.87 -26.05 -24.09
N SER A 428 1.61 -26.32 -24.43
CA SER A 428 1.10 -27.68 -24.35
C SER A 428 1.95 -28.56 -25.27
N PRO A 429 2.40 -29.76 -24.83
CA PRO A 429 3.12 -30.68 -25.71
C PRO A 429 2.29 -31.09 -26.94
N ASP A 430 0.97 -30.88 -26.90
CA ASP A 430 0.04 -31.26 -27.96
C ASP A 430 -0.36 -30.10 -28.92
N GLU A 431 0.15 -28.87 -28.71
CA GLU A 431 -0.05 -27.74 -29.64
C GLU A 431 1.20 -27.58 -30.53
N PRO A 432 1.10 -27.90 -31.85
CA PRO A 432 2.23 -27.84 -32.78
C PRO A 432 2.71 -26.42 -33.12
#